data_AF-A0A9N8WRB5-F1
#
_entry.id   AF-A0A9N8WRB5-F1
#
_cell.length_a   1.000
_cell.length_b   1.000
_cell.length_c   1.000
_cell.angle_alpha   90.00
_cell.angle_beta   90.00
_cell.angle_gamma   90.00
#
_symmetry.space_group_name_H-M   'P 1'
#
loop_
_entity.id
_entity.type
_entity.pdbx_description
1 polymer ?
#
loop_
_entity_poly.entity_id
_entity_poly.type
_entity_poly.pdbx_seq_one_letter_code
_entity_poly.pdbx_strand_id
1 'polypeptide(L)'
;MPDPPNSGGRKTQATQEIDSNAPPIPTRKRYKGQAHSSDSSRQKSKEDNELLQIPPENLDFNSVQRIQSLASKYKQLFEQVDQEKGTLINQRHDLQLRYDEIQGKFETEKKRLQQRAQDSEVEVSNLKKQLVESKAEASMYQSALGKATNVRWGDEDSNNLVQLTKVITEIVNSLTEVTTVKGRDITIDDDAANELFQKYNCSTRISVKTQANAVLANAKKDSPKRSSSLIVPKSYPQPVVIDQNNNLEAEIYLSMTQLVGLVNHLAEARTGTDDITKITPIKIRQQIYAVLGTRGFCKNNHPFIDQLTTKILDTLSRYRQIKNEERLADLKEHTTKLIREIVHLYFRLNAQEPVPDFKDFFEAGTPVQNNVMDGAWDDDLIDNLEVEICSFPLISVKSSKDQSKKVLCKAQHDYCDELVVDDNLGQNLLPHVVVDD
;
A
#
# COMPACT_ATOMS: atom_id res chain seq x y z
N MET A 1 -12.35 -3.18 13.49
CA MET A 1 -12.43 -1.73 13.25
C MET A 1 -12.59 -1.53 11.75
N PRO A 2 -13.54 -0.70 11.29
CA PRO A 2 -13.91 -0.63 9.87
C PRO A 2 -12.92 0.19 9.04
N ASP A 3 -12.72 -0.23 7.80
CA ASP A 3 -11.84 0.38 6.79
C ASP A 3 -12.34 1.75 6.32
N PRO A 4 -11.44 2.70 5.97
CA PRO A 4 -11.82 3.90 5.24
C PRO A 4 -11.83 3.67 3.72
N PRO A 5 -12.75 4.30 2.97
CA PRO A 5 -12.89 4.07 1.55
C PRO A 5 -11.91 4.91 0.71
N ASN A 6 -11.60 4.28 -0.42
CA ASN A 6 -10.82 4.68 -1.58
C ASN A 6 -11.24 6.05 -2.18
N SER A 7 -10.29 6.98 -2.36
CA SER A 7 -10.52 8.21 -3.12
C SER A 7 -9.71 8.19 -4.43
N GLY A 8 -10.35 7.69 -5.49
CA GLY A 8 -9.89 7.81 -6.87
C GLY A 8 -10.03 9.25 -7.37
N GLY A 9 -8.98 9.74 -8.03
CA GLY A 9 -8.95 11.06 -8.64
C GLY A 9 -9.85 11.19 -9.87
N ARG A 10 -10.39 12.38 -10.09
CA ARG A 10 -10.94 12.77 -11.39
C ARG A 10 -10.64 14.23 -11.71
N LYS A 11 -10.18 14.42 -12.95
CA LYS A 11 -9.75 15.64 -13.62
C LYS A 11 -10.85 16.71 -13.66
N THR A 12 -10.46 17.97 -13.49
CA THR A 12 -11.25 19.18 -13.74
C THR A 12 -11.05 19.70 -15.17
N GLN A 13 -12.14 19.94 -15.91
CA GLN A 13 -12.22 20.90 -17.02
C GLN A 13 -13.67 21.45 -17.13
N ALA A 14 -13.74 22.78 -17.35
CA ALA A 14 -14.81 23.75 -17.69
C ALA A 14 -16.30 23.28 -17.83
N THR A 15 -17.34 24.07 -17.53
CA THR A 15 -17.75 25.33 -18.22
C THR A 15 -18.93 26.01 -17.47
N GLN A 16 -19.17 27.29 -17.73
CA GLN A 16 -20.30 28.13 -17.29
C GLN A 16 -21.67 27.68 -17.87
N GLU A 17 -22.75 27.85 -17.11
CA GLU A 17 -24.09 28.20 -17.63
C GLU A 17 -24.99 28.83 -16.54
N ILE A 18 -25.89 29.71 -16.98
CA ILE A 18 -26.72 30.68 -16.23
C ILE A 18 -28.19 30.26 -16.34
N ASP A 19 -28.96 30.27 -15.25
CA ASP A 19 -30.35 30.82 -15.12
C ASP A 19 -30.92 30.45 -13.74
N SER A 20 -31.18 31.40 -12.83
CA SER A 20 -32.37 32.27 -12.71
C SER A 20 -33.64 31.56 -12.18
N ASN A 21 -33.98 31.87 -10.92
CA ASN A 21 -35.35 31.96 -10.41
C ASN A 21 -35.34 32.60 -9.01
N ALA A 22 -35.55 33.92 -8.99
CA ALA A 22 -36.03 34.68 -7.83
C ALA A 22 -37.54 34.96 -8.04
N PRO A 23 -38.35 35.23 -6.99
CA PRO A 23 -38.55 36.63 -6.55
C PRO A 23 -38.99 36.78 -5.05
N PRO A 24 -39.37 37.97 -4.54
CA PRO A 24 -38.77 39.30 -4.65
C PRO A 24 -38.51 40.02 -3.29
N ILE A 25 -37.89 41.19 -3.44
CA ILE A 25 -37.37 42.19 -2.49
C ILE A 25 -38.50 43.01 -1.79
N PRO A 26 -38.24 43.72 -0.66
CA PRO A 26 -38.37 45.19 -0.72
C PRO A 26 -37.25 45.99 -0.03
N THR A 27 -36.52 46.68 -0.91
CA THR A 27 -36.01 48.05 -0.93
C THR A 27 -36.07 48.93 0.34
N ARG A 28 -34.87 49.41 0.65
CA ARG A 28 -34.52 50.55 1.50
C ARG A 28 -35.22 51.83 0.99
N LYS A 29 -36.24 52.30 1.70
CA LYS A 29 -36.79 53.65 1.49
C LYS A 29 -35.96 54.69 2.24
N ARG A 30 -35.35 55.58 1.45
CA ARG A 30 -34.78 56.86 1.88
C ARG A 30 -35.94 57.86 1.96
N TYR A 31 -36.34 58.27 3.16
CA TYR A 31 -37.30 59.35 3.35
C TYR A 31 -36.55 60.62 3.78
N LYS A 32 -36.51 61.60 2.88
CA LYS A 32 -36.45 63.03 3.22
C LYS A 32 -37.88 63.42 3.64
N GLY A 33 -38.03 64.02 4.81
CA GLY A 33 -39.24 64.71 5.27
C GLY A 33 -38.82 65.67 6.38
N GLN A 34 -38.65 66.94 6.01
CA GLN A 34 -39.57 68.02 6.41
C GLN A 34 -39.43 68.40 7.89
N ALA A 35 -38.57 69.39 8.10
CA ALA A 35 -38.78 70.36 9.16
C ALA A 35 -40.10 71.07 8.86
N HIS A 36 -41.13 70.78 9.65
CA HIS A 36 -42.27 71.67 9.81
C HIS A 36 -42.31 72.12 11.26
N SER A 37 -42.17 73.43 11.39
CA SER A 37 -42.73 74.26 12.44
C SER A 37 -44.06 73.72 12.96
N SER A 38 -44.15 73.58 14.27
CA SER A 38 -45.37 73.89 15.00
C SER A 38 -44.97 74.72 16.21
N ASP A 39 -44.83 76.01 15.92
CA ASP A 39 -45.22 77.09 16.80
C ASP A 39 -46.51 76.72 17.55
N SER A 40 -46.45 76.64 18.87
CA SER A 40 -47.60 77.00 19.68
C SER A 40 -47.15 77.39 21.07
N SER A 41 -47.27 78.70 21.29
CA SER A 41 -47.91 79.23 22.48
C SER A 41 -47.13 79.01 23.76
N ARG A 42 -46.05 79.80 23.90
CA ARG A 42 -45.68 80.36 25.21
C ARG A 42 -46.82 81.29 25.63
N GLN A 43 -47.90 80.71 26.14
CA GLN A 43 -48.92 81.45 26.88
C GLN A 43 -48.21 82.09 28.06
N LYS A 44 -47.88 83.38 27.90
CA LYS A 44 -47.87 84.32 29.00
C LYS A 44 -49.29 84.32 29.57
N SER A 45 -49.58 83.39 30.47
CA SER A 45 -50.58 83.69 31.50
C SER A 45 -49.93 84.77 32.36
N LYS A 46 -50.30 86.01 32.04
CA LYS A 46 -50.36 87.07 33.03
C LYS A 46 -51.13 86.46 34.20
N GLU A 47 -50.44 86.16 35.30
CA GLU A 47 -51.13 86.14 36.57
C GLU A 47 -51.44 87.61 36.85
N ASP A 48 -52.60 88.01 36.36
CA ASP A 48 -53.32 89.17 36.84
C ASP A 48 -53.44 88.96 38.35
N ASN A 49 -52.58 89.65 39.11
CA ASN A 49 -52.74 89.79 40.54
C ASN A 49 -53.92 90.75 40.73
N GLU A 50 -55.14 90.27 40.42
CA GLU A 50 -56.38 90.85 40.92
C GLU A 50 -56.31 90.74 42.44
N LEU A 51 -55.77 91.79 43.05
CA LEU A 51 -56.09 92.17 44.41
C LEU A 51 -57.62 92.21 44.48
N LEU A 52 -58.21 91.14 45.02
CA LEU A 52 -59.55 91.14 45.56
C LEU A 52 -59.63 92.27 46.60
N GLN A 53 -60.04 93.46 46.15
CA GLN A 53 -60.54 94.50 47.03
C GLN A 53 -61.86 93.99 47.59
N ILE A 54 -61.78 93.36 48.76
CA ILE A 54 -62.96 93.05 49.56
C ILE A 54 -63.39 94.36 50.25
N PRO A 55 -64.63 94.85 50.06
CA PRO A 55 -65.15 95.99 50.80
C PRO A 55 -65.33 95.60 52.27
N PRO A 56 -64.99 96.46 53.26
CA PRO A 56 -65.09 96.08 54.64
C PRO A 56 -66.52 96.32 55.11
N GLU A 57 -67.38 95.30 55.11
CA GLU A 57 -68.58 95.35 55.96
C GLU A 57 -69.11 93.94 56.29
N ASN A 58 -69.00 93.62 57.60
CA ASN A 58 -69.56 92.50 58.36
C ASN A 58 -69.10 91.07 58.04
N LEU A 59 -67.87 90.75 58.45
CA LEU A 59 -67.46 89.36 58.76
C LEU A 59 -67.61 89.11 60.27
N ASP A 60 -68.44 88.13 60.65
CA ASP A 60 -68.51 87.60 62.02
C ASP A 60 -67.12 87.15 62.49
N PHE A 61 -66.76 87.44 63.75
CA PHE A 61 -65.45 87.18 64.37
C PHE A 61 -65.01 85.70 64.22
N ASN A 62 -65.98 84.77 64.24
CA ASN A 62 -65.74 83.34 63.97
C ASN A 62 -65.23 83.04 62.54
N SER A 63 -65.64 83.84 61.56
CA SER A 63 -65.26 83.69 60.14
C SER A 63 -63.82 84.08 59.90
N VAL A 64 -63.38 85.21 60.50
CA VAL A 64 -62.01 85.72 60.42
C VAL A 64 -61.03 84.76 61.08
N GLN A 65 -61.39 84.24 62.26
CA GLN A 65 -60.56 83.28 63.00
C GLN A 65 -60.43 81.94 62.23
N ARG A 66 -61.50 81.48 61.57
CA ARG A 66 -61.46 80.32 60.66
C ARG A 66 -60.56 80.56 59.46
N ILE A 67 -60.68 81.69 58.77
CA ILE A 67 -59.85 82.04 57.61
C ILE A 67 -58.37 82.09 58.01
N GLN A 68 -58.05 82.67 59.16
CA GLN A 68 -56.67 82.74 59.65
C GLN A 68 -56.11 81.35 60.00
N SER A 69 -56.91 80.49 60.63
CA SER A 69 -56.51 79.09 60.89
C SER A 69 -56.29 78.27 59.60
N LEU A 70 -57.10 78.52 58.57
CA LEU A 70 -56.96 77.91 57.25
C LEU A 70 -55.71 78.42 56.54
N ALA A 71 -55.45 79.73 56.58
CA ALA A 71 -54.25 80.34 56.01
C ALA A 71 -52.97 79.78 56.66
N SER A 72 -52.95 79.61 57.99
CA SER A 72 -51.83 78.97 58.69
C SER A 72 -51.64 77.50 58.30
N LYS A 73 -52.73 76.73 58.15
CA LYS A 73 -52.67 75.34 57.64
C LYS A 73 -52.14 75.27 56.22
N TYR A 74 -52.62 76.11 55.32
CA TYR A 74 -52.15 76.16 53.93
C TYR A 74 -50.68 76.58 53.86
N LYS A 75 -50.24 77.51 54.71
CA LYS A 75 -48.83 77.90 54.80
C LYS A 75 -47.95 76.71 55.23
N GLN A 76 -48.33 76.00 56.29
CA GLN A 76 -47.60 74.80 56.73
C GLN A 76 -47.58 73.72 55.65
N LEU A 77 -48.71 73.49 54.98
CA LEU A 77 -48.80 72.50 53.90
C LEU A 77 -47.90 72.88 52.72
N PHE A 78 -47.85 74.16 52.37
CA PHE A 78 -46.97 74.67 51.31
C PHE A 78 -45.50 74.48 51.67
N GLU A 79 -45.11 74.80 52.90
CA GLU A 79 -43.75 74.63 53.41
C GLU A 79 -43.34 73.15 53.42
N GLN A 80 -44.24 72.24 53.80
CA GLN A 80 -44.02 70.80 53.76
C GLN A 80 -43.86 70.29 52.31
N VAL A 81 -44.74 70.71 51.40
CA VAL A 81 -44.66 70.35 49.97
C VAL A 81 -43.37 70.87 49.34
N ASP A 82 -42.93 72.07 49.68
CA ASP A 82 -41.69 72.65 49.14
C ASP A 82 -40.44 71.89 49.66
N GLN A 83 -40.45 71.48 50.93
CA GLN A 83 -39.42 70.61 51.50
C GLN A 83 -39.40 69.22 50.85
N GLU A 84 -40.57 68.57 50.69
CA GLU A 84 -40.68 67.26 50.02
C GLU A 84 -40.22 67.35 48.56
N LYS A 85 -40.59 68.42 47.85
CA LYS A 85 -40.13 68.70 46.49
C LYS A 85 -38.61 68.84 46.42
N GLY A 86 -38.00 69.61 47.33
CA GLY A 86 -36.53 69.73 47.41
C GLY A 86 -35.85 68.38 47.65
N THR A 87 -36.42 67.56 48.52
CA THR A 87 -35.91 66.22 48.83
C THR A 87 -35.99 65.29 47.62
N LEU A 88 -37.12 65.28 46.91
CA LEU A 88 -37.32 64.50 45.68
C LEU A 88 -36.41 64.94 44.54
N ILE A 89 -36.11 66.24 44.42
CA ILE A 89 -35.15 66.75 43.43
C ILE A 89 -33.75 66.19 43.71
N ASN A 90 -33.30 66.20 44.96
CA ASN A 90 -32.00 65.66 45.34
C ASN A 90 -31.92 64.14 45.14
N GLN A 91 -32.97 63.40 45.50
CA GLN A 91 -33.03 61.94 45.27
C GLN A 91 -32.97 61.60 43.78
N ARG A 92 -33.67 62.36 42.93
CA ARG A 92 -33.63 62.17 41.47
C ARG A 92 -32.23 62.44 40.93
N HIS A 93 -31.56 63.48 41.41
CA HIS A 93 -30.20 63.79 41.00
C HIS A 93 -29.22 62.67 41.39
N ASP A 94 -29.32 62.16 42.62
CA ASP A 94 -28.49 61.04 43.08
C ASP A 94 -28.73 59.75 42.28
N LEU A 95 -30.00 59.44 41.99
CA LEU A 95 -30.35 58.32 41.10
C LEU A 95 -29.79 58.48 39.70
N GLN A 96 -29.81 59.69 39.15
CA GLN A 96 -29.23 59.98 37.83
C GLN A 96 -27.72 59.72 37.82
N LEU A 97 -26.99 60.19 38.84
CA LEU A 97 -25.56 59.94 38.96
C LEU A 97 -25.24 58.44 39.05
N ARG A 98 -25.98 57.68 39.86
CA ARG A 98 -25.79 56.23 39.96
C ARG A 98 -26.11 55.52 38.64
N TYR A 99 -27.15 55.96 37.94
CA TYR A 99 -27.52 55.41 36.64
C TYR A 99 -26.40 55.61 35.62
N ASP A 100 -25.84 56.82 35.55
CA ASP A 100 -24.74 57.14 34.64
C ASP A 100 -23.46 56.34 34.99
N GLU A 101 -23.17 56.16 36.29
CA GLU A 101 -22.04 55.34 36.76
C GLU A 101 -22.20 53.86 36.36
N ILE A 102 -23.39 53.28 36.58
CA ILE A 102 -23.69 51.89 36.20
C ILE A 102 -23.61 51.72 34.69
N GLN A 103 -24.16 52.67 33.93
CA GLN A 103 -24.11 52.64 32.46
C GLN A 103 -22.66 52.71 31.94
N GLY A 104 -21.80 53.53 32.56
CA GLY A 104 -20.38 53.59 32.25
C GLY A 104 -19.64 52.27 32.54
N LYS A 105 -19.91 51.63 33.68
CA LYS A 105 -19.35 50.31 34.02
C LYS A 105 -19.82 49.23 33.03
N PHE A 106 -21.11 49.23 32.69
CA PHE A 106 -21.68 48.28 31.75
C PHE A 106 -21.05 48.39 30.36
N GLU A 107 -20.87 49.61 29.83
CA GLU A 107 -20.26 49.78 28.52
C GLU A 107 -18.76 49.44 28.50
N THR A 108 -18.06 49.66 29.61
CA THR A 108 -16.66 49.22 29.74
C THR A 108 -16.56 47.70 29.72
N GLU A 109 -17.43 47.02 30.46
CA GLU A 109 -17.45 45.55 30.52
C GLU A 109 -17.87 44.91 29.19
N LYS A 110 -18.85 45.50 28.49
CA LYS A 110 -19.24 45.07 27.15
C LYS A 110 -18.08 45.15 26.15
N LYS A 111 -17.33 46.26 26.14
CA LYS A 111 -16.14 46.40 25.28
C LYS A 111 -15.08 45.36 25.63
N ARG A 112 -14.85 45.11 26.93
CA ARG A 112 -13.89 44.11 27.42
C ARG A 112 -14.26 42.70 26.95
N LEU A 113 -15.53 42.32 27.04
CA LEU A 113 -16.02 41.01 26.59
C LEU A 113 -15.97 40.87 25.07
N GLN A 114 -16.30 41.92 24.32
CA GLN A 114 -16.17 41.94 22.86
C GLN A 114 -14.72 41.76 22.41
N GLN A 115 -13.77 42.44 23.04
CA GLN A 115 -12.35 42.27 22.75
C GLN A 115 -11.90 40.83 23.02
N ARG A 116 -12.26 40.27 24.19
CA ARG A 116 -11.93 38.88 24.52
C ARG A 116 -12.51 37.88 23.52
N ALA A 117 -13.73 38.12 23.02
CA ALA A 117 -14.33 37.25 22.01
C ALA A 117 -13.55 37.32 20.69
N GLN A 118 -13.17 38.52 20.23
CA GLN A 118 -12.35 38.70 19.03
C GLN A 118 -10.97 38.06 19.18
N ASP A 119 -10.30 38.26 20.32
CA ASP A 119 -8.99 37.66 20.60
C ASP A 119 -9.08 36.13 20.56
N SER A 120 -10.16 35.56 21.14
CA SER A 120 -10.41 34.12 21.13
C SER A 120 -10.71 33.58 19.72
N GLU A 121 -11.46 34.33 18.89
CA GLU A 121 -11.71 33.95 17.49
C GLU A 121 -10.41 33.90 16.67
N VAL A 122 -9.51 34.87 16.88
CA VAL A 122 -8.19 34.89 16.24
C VAL A 122 -7.35 33.69 16.70
N GLU A 123 -7.34 33.39 18.00
CA GLU A 123 -6.62 32.25 18.55
C GLU A 123 -7.13 30.91 17.99
N VAL A 124 -8.45 30.71 17.97
CA VAL A 124 -9.08 29.51 17.39
C VAL A 124 -8.75 29.38 15.90
N SER A 125 -8.75 30.47 15.15
CA SER A 125 -8.36 30.47 13.74
C SER A 125 -6.90 30.05 13.55
N ASN A 126 -6.00 30.58 14.38
CA ASN A 126 -4.57 30.24 14.34
C ASN A 126 -4.32 28.77 14.71
N LEU A 127 -4.97 28.27 15.78
CA LEU A 127 -4.88 26.86 16.18
C LEU A 127 -5.41 25.91 15.11
N LYS A 128 -6.51 26.27 14.44
CA LYS A 128 -7.03 25.49 13.31
C LYS A 128 -6.02 25.42 12.16
N LYS A 129 -5.35 26.53 11.85
CA LYS A 129 -4.31 26.56 10.81
C LYS A 129 -3.15 25.63 11.18
N GLN A 130 -2.64 25.73 12.41
CA GLN A 130 -1.57 24.85 12.89
C GLN A 130 -1.96 23.37 12.88
N LEU A 131 -3.20 23.05 13.23
CA LEU A 131 -3.71 21.68 13.19
C LEU A 131 -3.69 21.11 11.77
N VAL A 132 -4.10 21.90 10.77
CA VAL A 132 -4.08 21.48 9.36
C VAL A 132 -2.65 21.26 8.88
N GLU A 133 -1.73 22.18 9.21
CA GLU A 133 -0.31 22.06 8.86
C GLU A 133 0.33 20.83 9.48
N SER A 134 0.13 20.62 10.79
CA SER A 134 0.65 19.45 11.51
C SER A 134 0.07 18.13 10.98
N LYS A 135 -1.22 18.10 10.62
CA LYS A 135 -1.85 16.92 10.00
C LYS A 135 -1.26 16.61 8.63
N ALA A 136 -0.98 17.64 7.83
CA ALA A 136 -0.32 17.47 6.53
C ALA A 136 1.10 16.91 6.70
N GLU A 137 1.85 17.45 7.66
CA GLU A 137 3.21 16.99 7.99
C GLU A 137 3.22 15.53 8.48
N ALA A 138 2.33 15.18 9.42
CA ALA A 138 2.18 13.82 9.92
C ALA A 138 1.84 12.82 8.79
N SER A 139 0.94 13.20 7.87
CA SER A 139 0.60 12.39 6.70
C SER A 139 1.80 12.17 5.77
N MET A 140 2.61 13.21 5.54
CA MET A 140 3.84 13.11 4.75
C MET A 140 4.84 12.13 5.38
N TYR A 141 5.08 12.23 6.69
CA TYR A 141 5.98 11.30 7.38
C TYR A 141 5.45 9.87 7.39
N GLN A 142 4.15 9.68 7.61
CA GLN A 142 3.54 8.34 7.55
C GLN A 142 3.67 7.72 6.14
N SER A 143 3.48 8.52 5.09
CA SER A 143 3.69 8.08 3.71
C SER A 143 5.15 7.72 3.43
N ALA A 144 6.09 8.57 3.85
CA ALA A 144 7.52 8.31 3.70
C ALA A 144 7.98 7.07 4.47
N LEU A 145 7.53 6.91 5.71
CA LEU A 145 7.79 5.74 6.55
C LEU A 145 7.18 4.48 5.94
N GLY A 146 5.95 4.57 5.44
CA GLY A 146 5.29 3.47 4.73
C GLY A 146 6.10 3.00 3.53
N LYS A 147 6.64 3.92 2.73
CA LYS A 147 7.54 3.58 1.61
C LYS A 147 8.86 2.95 2.09
N ALA A 148 9.46 3.53 3.14
CA ALA A 148 10.72 3.05 3.71
C ALA A 148 10.60 1.65 4.34
N THR A 149 9.43 1.30 4.88
CA THR A 149 9.20 0.02 5.57
C THR A 149 8.47 -1.02 4.72
N ASN A 150 7.83 -0.64 3.61
CA ASN A 150 7.09 -1.56 2.76
C ASN A 150 8.02 -2.50 1.96
N VAL A 151 8.07 -3.77 2.33
CA VAL A 151 8.85 -4.81 1.64
C VAL A 151 8.15 -5.42 0.42
N ARG A 152 6.92 -4.99 0.10
CA ARG A 152 6.17 -5.50 -1.06
C ARG A 152 6.57 -4.74 -2.33
N TRP A 153 6.76 -5.50 -3.41
CA TRP A 153 6.90 -4.97 -4.76
C TRP A 153 5.59 -4.35 -5.25
N GLY A 154 5.69 -3.32 -6.08
CA GLY A 154 4.52 -2.74 -6.74
C GLY A 154 3.90 -3.72 -7.75
N ASP A 155 2.65 -3.48 -8.15
CA ASP A 155 1.94 -4.38 -9.08
C ASP A 155 2.59 -4.44 -10.47
N GLU A 156 3.19 -3.32 -10.90
CA GLU A 156 3.90 -3.18 -12.18
C GLU A 156 5.38 -3.61 -12.12
N ASP A 157 5.90 -3.99 -10.95
CA ASP A 157 7.30 -4.36 -10.79
C ASP A 157 7.55 -5.77 -11.37
N SER A 158 8.64 -5.98 -12.10
CA SER A 158 8.99 -7.30 -12.62
C SER A 158 9.24 -8.31 -11.50
N ASN A 159 9.63 -7.87 -10.31
CA ASN A 159 9.81 -8.71 -9.12
C ASN A 159 8.49 -8.98 -8.38
N ASN A 160 7.37 -8.42 -8.82
CA ASN A 160 6.06 -8.79 -8.31
C ASN A 160 5.81 -10.29 -8.50
N LEU A 161 5.17 -10.91 -7.52
CA LEU A 161 4.92 -12.35 -7.49
C LEU A 161 4.17 -12.85 -8.74
N VAL A 162 3.20 -12.09 -9.25
CA VAL A 162 2.43 -12.47 -10.43
C VAL A 162 3.32 -12.54 -11.68
N GLN A 163 4.20 -11.56 -11.86
CA GLN A 163 5.14 -11.54 -12.98
C GLN A 163 6.22 -12.61 -12.81
N LEU A 164 6.64 -12.88 -11.58
CA LEU A 164 7.61 -13.94 -11.28
C LEU A 164 7.07 -15.33 -11.62
N THR A 165 5.81 -15.64 -11.29
CA THR A 165 5.19 -16.93 -11.65
C THR A 165 5.12 -17.15 -13.16
N LYS A 166 4.88 -16.09 -13.96
CA LYS A 166 4.92 -16.19 -15.43
C LYS A 166 6.31 -16.57 -15.92
N VAL A 167 7.35 -15.89 -15.43
CA VAL A 167 8.74 -16.16 -15.80
C VAL A 167 9.17 -17.57 -15.38
N ILE A 168 8.74 -18.06 -14.21
CA ILE A 168 8.98 -19.45 -13.80
C ILE A 168 8.37 -20.43 -14.82
N THR A 169 7.13 -20.16 -15.25
CA THR A 169 6.43 -21.00 -16.24
C THR A 169 7.17 -21.00 -17.59
N GLU A 170 7.63 -19.84 -18.04
CA GLU A 170 8.44 -19.73 -19.27
C GLU A 170 9.76 -20.53 -19.17
N ILE A 171 10.45 -20.46 -18.03
CA ILE A 171 11.67 -21.24 -17.78
C ILE A 171 11.39 -22.74 -17.82
N VAL A 172 10.30 -23.20 -17.19
CA VAL A 172 9.88 -24.62 -17.21
C VAL A 172 9.60 -25.09 -18.64
N ASN A 173 8.93 -24.27 -19.44
CA ASN A 173 8.67 -24.60 -20.85
C ASN A 173 9.97 -24.65 -21.67
N SER A 174 10.86 -23.68 -21.50
CA SER A 174 12.16 -23.67 -22.18
C SER A 174 13.08 -24.82 -21.74
N LEU A 175 13.00 -25.28 -20.48
CA LEU A 175 13.69 -26.49 -20.03
C LEU A 175 13.23 -27.71 -20.82
N THR A 176 11.93 -27.85 -21.09
CA THR A 176 11.36 -28.94 -21.89
C THR A 176 11.90 -28.92 -23.32
N GLU A 177 12.05 -27.73 -23.90
CA GLU A 177 12.59 -27.56 -25.25
C GLU A 177 14.08 -27.94 -25.32
N VAL A 178 14.91 -27.42 -24.40
CA VAL A 178 16.36 -27.70 -24.37
C VAL A 178 16.64 -29.16 -24.04
N THR A 179 15.80 -29.80 -23.23
CA THR A 179 15.97 -31.22 -22.85
C THR A 179 15.37 -32.20 -23.87
N THR A 180 14.72 -31.73 -24.94
CA THR A 180 14.06 -32.59 -25.94
C THR A 180 14.97 -33.68 -26.52
N VAL A 181 14.47 -34.90 -26.56
CA VAL A 181 15.10 -36.07 -27.19
C VAL A 181 14.32 -36.56 -28.40
N LYS A 182 13.26 -35.83 -28.79
CA LYS A 182 12.44 -36.14 -29.96
C LYS A 182 13.02 -35.47 -31.22
N GLY A 183 13.06 -36.23 -32.32
CA GLY A 183 13.40 -35.72 -33.65
C GLY A 183 14.35 -36.64 -34.42
N ARG A 184 14.30 -36.56 -35.75
CA ARG A 184 15.06 -37.42 -36.67
C ARG A 184 16.59 -37.27 -36.53
N ASP A 185 17.04 -36.11 -36.07
CA ASP A 185 18.47 -35.79 -35.94
C ASP A 185 19.05 -36.07 -34.55
N ILE A 186 18.23 -36.61 -33.62
CA ILE A 186 18.66 -36.97 -32.27
C ILE A 186 18.83 -38.48 -32.19
N THR A 187 19.98 -38.92 -31.69
CA THR A 187 20.24 -40.32 -31.33
C THR A 187 20.52 -40.39 -29.84
N ILE A 188 19.86 -41.28 -29.11
CA ILE A 188 20.06 -41.47 -27.66
C ILE A 188 21.16 -42.52 -27.47
N ASP A 189 22.02 -42.30 -26.48
CA ASP A 189 22.93 -43.32 -25.97
C ASP A 189 22.20 -44.11 -24.88
N ASP A 190 21.68 -45.28 -25.25
CA ASP A 190 20.84 -46.10 -24.37
C ASP A 190 21.60 -46.62 -23.15
N ASP A 191 22.90 -46.91 -23.29
CA ASP A 191 23.73 -47.39 -22.18
C ASP A 191 23.95 -46.28 -21.16
N ALA A 192 24.37 -45.10 -21.62
CA ALA A 192 24.56 -43.94 -20.74
C ALA A 192 23.24 -43.48 -20.08
N ALA A 193 22.12 -43.55 -20.82
CA ALA A 193 20.80 -43.24 -20.28
C ALA A 193 20.39 -44.26 -19.20
N ASN A 194 20.58 -45.56 -19.44
CA ASN A 194 20.27 -46.62 -18.48
C ASN A 194 21.08 -46.48 -17.18
N GLU A 195 22.37 -46.14 -17.27
CA GLU A 195 23.19 -45.84 -16.10
C GLU A 195 22.63 -44.66 -15.29
N LEU A 196 22.08 -43.65 -15.98
CA LEU A 196 21.52 -42.49 -15.32
C LEU A 196 20.18 -42.79 -14.64
N PHE A 197 19.30 -43.59 -15.24
CA PHE A 197 18.08 -44.07 -14.59
C PHE A 197 18.37 -44.89 -13.33
N GLN A 198 19.33 -45.82 -13.40
CA GLN A 198 19.75 -46.62 -12.24
C GLN A 198 20.27 -45.72 -11.11
N LYS A 199 21.02 -44.68 -11.46
CA LYS A 199 21.52 -43.69 -10.49
C LYS A 199 20.41 -42.90 -9.80
N TYR A 200 19.26 -42.70 -10.43
CA TYR A 200 18.10 -42.03 -9.83
C TYR A 200 17.08 -42.98 -9.21
N ASN A 201 17.39 -44.29 -9.16
CA ASN A 201 16.46 -45.33 -8.69
C ASN A 201 15.12 -45.31 -9.46
N CYS A 202 15.14 -44.98 -10.75
CA CYS A 202 13.94 -45.06 -11.58
C CYS A 202 13.55 -46.53 -11.80
N SER A 203 12.28 -46.85 -11.59
CA SER A 203 11.73 -48.20 -11.78
C SER A 203 11.61 -48.57 -13.26
N THR A 204 11.41 -47.58 -14.13
CA THR A 204 11.28 -47.77 -15.56
C THR A 204 12.60 -48.18 -16.23
N ARG A 205 12.59 -49.32 -16.95
CA ARG A 205 13.67 -49.73 -17.85
C ARG A 205 13.44 -49.14 -19.24
N ILE A 206 14.51 -48.68 -19.91
CA ILE A 206 14.44 -48.13 -21.28
C ILE A 206 13.97 -49.24 -22.22
N SER A 207 12.68 -49.22 -22.57
CA SER A 207 12.18 -49.90 -23.77
C SER A 207 11.48 -48.95 -24.73
N VAL A 208 11.31 -47.66 -24.40
CA VAL A 208 10.61 -46.70 -25.28
C VAL A 208 11.20 -45.28 -25.20
N LYS A 209 11.32 -44.64 -26.37
CA LYS A 209 11.87 -43.32 -26.75
C LYS A 209 11.42 -42.08 -25.95
N THR A 210 10.68 -42.20 -24.85
CA THR A 210 10.04 -41.08 -24.15
C THR A 210 10.85 -40.58 -22.94
N GLN A 211 11.89 -41.31 -22.52
CA GLN A 211 12.40 -41.22 -21.14
C GLN A 211 13.63 -40.30 -20.97
N ALA A 212 14.29 -39.85 -22.06
CA ALA A 212 15.55 -39.13 -21.93
C ALA A 212 15.43 -37.60 -21.66
N ASN A 213 14.24 -36.99 -21.73
CA ASN A 213 14.03 -35.59 -21.33
C ASN A 213 14.19 -35.38 -19.80
N ALA A 214 13.59 -36.26 -19.00
CA ALA A 214 13.56 -36.20 -17.53
C ALA A 214 14.95 -36.45 -16.91
N VAL A 215 15.72 -37.32 -17.55
CA VAL A 215 17.08 -37.72 -17.19
C VAL A 215 18.10 -36.60 -17.40
N LEU A 216 17.93 -35.79 -18.45
CA LEU A 216 18.84 -34.70 -18.78
C LEU A 216 18.71 -33.48 -17.84
N ALA A 217 17.53 -33.24 -17.27
CA ALA A 217 17.35 -32.29 -16.16
C ALA A 217 17.99 -32.80 -14.83
N ASN A 218 18.09 -34.13 -14.73
CA ASN A 218 18.63 -34.99 -13.66
C ASN A 218 20.01 -34.66 -13.06
N ALA A 219 21.01 -34.48 -13.93
CA ALA A 219 22.38 -34.95 -13.69
C ALA A 219 23.14 -34.27 -12.52
N LYS A 220 22.95 -34.82 -11.32
CA LYS A 220 23.69 -34.59 -10.05
C LYS A 220 24.16 -35.92 -9.44
N LYS A 221 25.45 -36.07 -9.20
CA LYS A 221 26.06 -36.88 -8.11
C LYS A 221 27.04 -35.89 -7.45
N ASP A 222 27.03 -35.57 -6.15
CA ASP A 222 26.67 -36.34 -4.96
C ASP A 222 26.02 -35.47 -3.85
N SER A 223 25.19 -36.14 -3.04
CA SER A 223 24.74 -35.83 -1.67
C SER A 223 23.46 -34.98 -1.42
N PRO A 224 22.57 -35.45 -0.52
CA PRO A 224 21.43 -34.70 0.00
C PRO A 224 21.91 -33.73 1.08
N LYS A 225 22.44 -32.59 0.63
CA LYS A 225 22.60 -31.31 1.35
C LYS A 225 23.33 -30.39 0.39
N ARG A 226 22.61 -29.36 -0.08
CA ARG A 226 23.05 -28.29 -1.01
C ARG A 226 22.77 -28.61 -2.49
N SER A 227 21.50 -28.43 -2.87
CA SER A 227 21.02 -28.39 -4.25
C SER A 227 21.20 -27.04 -4.95
N SER A 228 21.95 -26.09 -4.38
CA SER A 228 22.20 -24.79 -5.02
C SER A 228 23.23 -24.84 -6.16
N SER A 229 24.29 -25.68 -6.10
CA SER A 229 25.54 -25.52 -6.87
C SER A 229 25.50 -25.49 -8.41
N LEU A 230 24.40 -25.89 -9.06
CA LEU A 230 24.34 -25.93 -10.53
C LEU A 230 23.48 -24.81 -11.13
N ILE A 231 22.53 -24.27 -10.36
CA ILE A 231 21.76 -23.09 -10.71
C ILE A 231 22.37 -21.83 -10.06
N VAL A 232 23.15 -22.04 -8.99
CA VAL A 232 23.69 -21.01 -8.10
C VAL A 232 24.99 -21.50 -7.45
N PRO A 233 26.14 -20.84 -7.65
CA PRO A 233 27.35 -21.20 -6.92
C PRO A 233 27.10 -21.28 -5.39
N LYS A 234 27.45 -22.41 -4.72
CA LYS A 234 27.28 -22.62 -3.25
C LYS A 234 28.04 -21.57 -2.42
N SER A 235 29.05 -21.00 -3.03
CA SER A 235 29.68 -19.72 -2.74
C SER A 235 29.96 -19.14 -4.12
N TYR A 236 29.94 -17.81 -4.28
CA TYR A 236 30.65 -17.23 -5.42
C TYR A 236 32.04 -17.88 -5.48
N PRO A 237 32.53 -18.29 -6.67
CA PRO A 237 33.93 -18.61 -6.81
C PRO A 237 34.69 -17.47 -6.15
N GLN A 238 35.59 -17.76 -5.19
CA GLN A 238 36.51 -16.70 -4.78
C GLN A 238 37.09 -16.14 -6.07
N PRO A 239 37.08 -14.81 -6.27
CA PRO A 239 37.43 -14.23 -7.54
C PRO A 239 38.84 -14.72 -7.89
N VAL A 240 38.94 -15.70 -8.77
CA VAL A 240 40.16 -15.85 -9.54
C VAL A 240 40.15 -14.58 -10.35
N VAL A 241 41.09 -13.70 -10.02
CA VAL A 241 41.27 -12.38 -10.63
C VAL A 241 41.55 -12.62 -12.11
N ILE A 242 40.50 -12.66 -12.92
CA ILE A 242 40.62 -12.78 -14.37
C ILE A 242 40.47 -11.39 -15.02
N ASP A 243 39.76 -10.47 -14.37
CA ASP A 243 39.64 -9.06 -14.77
C ASP A 243 38.87 -8.32 -13.66
N GLN A 244 39.24 -7.07 -13.34
CA GLN A 244 38.53 -6.22 -12.39
C GLN A 244 37.09 -5.91 -12.86
N ASN A 245 36.79 -6.02 -14.16
CA ASN A 245 35.47 -5.73 -14.72
C ASN A 245 34.52 -6.94 -14.88
N ASN A 246 34.98 -8.19 -14.73
CA ASN A 246 34.15 -9.38 -15.00
C ASN A 246 33.58 -10.07 -13.74
N ASN A 247 33.73 -9.46 -12.55
CA ASN A 247 33.27 -10.04 -11.28
C ASN A 247 32.38 -9.09 -10.45
N LEU A 248 31.81 -8.05 -11.07
CA LEU A 248 31.01 -7.03 -10.39
C LEU A 248 29.83 -7.64 -9.63
N GLU A 249 29.14 -8.63 -10.20
CA GLU A 249 28.04 -9.34 -9.57
C GLU A 249 28.47 -10.03 -8.26
N ALA A 250 29.69 -10.56 -8.22
CA ALA A 250 30.26 -11.21 -7.03
C ALA A 250 30.60 -10.20 -5.94
N GLU A 251 31.24 -9.09 -6.33
CA GLU A 251 31.62 -8.02 -5.42
C GLU A 251 30.38 -7.36 -4.79
N ILE A 252 29.35 -7.09 -5.61
CA ILE A 252 28.06 -6.57 -5.15
C ILE A 252 27.43 -7.53 -4.14
N TYR A 253 27.39 -8.83 -4.44
CA TYR A 253 26.82 -9.83 -3.53
C TYR A 253 27.57 -9.93 -2.20
N LEU A 254 28.91 -9.97 -2.24
CA LEU A 254 29.74 -10.05 -1.03
C LEU A 254 29.58 -8.81 -0.16
N SER A 255 29.62 -7.62 -0.78
CA SER A 255 29.43 -6.33 -0.10
C SER A 255 28.03 -6.24 0.53
N MET A 256 27.00 -6.68 -0.19
CA MET A 256 25.63 -6.75 0.34
C MET A 256 25.53 -7.67 1.56
N THR A 257 26.12 -8.87 1.48
CA THR A 257 26.09 -9.84 2.58
C THR A 257 26.77 -9.28 3.83
N GLN A 258 27.93 -8.65 3.67
CA GLN A 258 28.65 -7.98 4.75
C GLN A 258 27.80 -6.85 5.36
N LEU A 259 27.23 -5.98 4.53
CA LEU A 259 26.41 -4.87 4.99
C LEU A 259 25.16 -5.34 5.74
N VAL A 260 24.44 -6.34 5.21
CA VAL A 260 23.29 -6.96 5.88
C VAL A 260 23.70 -7.50 7.26
N GLY A 261 24.84 -8.18 7.35
CA GLY A 261 25.37 -8.67 8.62
C GLY A 261 25.67 -7.55 9.62
N LEU A 262 26.30 -6.46 9.16
CA LEU A 262 26.59 -5.30 10.00
C LEU A 262 25.31 -4.62 10.51
N VAL A 263 24.29 -4.47 9.67
CA VAL A 263 23.02 -3.84 10.07
C VAL A 263 22.23 -4.74 11.02
N ASN A 264 22.21 -6.05 10.80
CA ASN A 264 21.62 -7.00 11.77
C ASN A 264 22.33 -6.90 13.13
N HIS A 265 23.66 -6.89 13.13
CA HIS A 265 24.44 -6.75 14.36
C HIS A 265 24.17 -5.40 15.06
N LEU A 266 24.02 -4.32 14.29
CA LEU A 266 23.63 -3.01 14.82
C LEU A 266 22.26 -3.08 15.52
N ALA A 267 21.28 -3.75 14.90
CA ALA A 267 19.93 -3.92 15.42
C ALA A 267 19.88 -4.74 16.73
N GLU A 268 20.77 -5.72 16.87
CA GLU A 268 20.88 -6.57 18.07
C GLU A 268 21.68 -5.92 19.20
N ALA A 269 22.77 -5.22 18.87
CA ALA A 269 23.74 -4.73 19.85
C ALA A 269 23.40 -3.36 20.44
N ARG A 270 22.50 -2.58 19.81
CA ARG A 270 22.17 -1.21 20.23
C ARG A 270 20.72 -1.10 20.65
N THR A 271 20.45 -0.25 21.63
CA THR A 271 19.09 0.06 22.07
C THR A 271 18.37 0.88 21.01
N GLY A 272 17.25 0.37 20.51
CA GLY A 272 16.38 1.03 19.55
C GLY A 272 15.14 0.17 19.30
N THR A 273 14.00 0.81 19.05
CA THR A 273 12.72 0.11 18.81
C THR A 273 12.10 0.49 17.47
N ASP A 274 12.84 1.20 16.61
CA ASP A 274 12.34 1.62 15.30
C ASP A 274 12.25 0.42 14.34
N ASP A 275 11.18 0.42 13.54
CA ASP A 275 10.97 -0.63 12.53
C ASP A 275 11.95 -0.49 11.36
N ILE A 276 12.50 0.71 11.16
CA ILE A 276 13.43 0.99 10.05
C ILE A 276 14.68 0.12 10.17
N THR A 277 15.32 0.09 11.34
CA THR A 277 16.54 -0.68 11.57
C THR A 277 16.29 -2.17 11.38
N LYS A 278 15.13 -2.69 11.79
CA LYS A 278 14.74 -4.10 11.59
C LYS A 278 14.48 -4.45 10.12
N ILE A 279 13.88 -3.53 9.36
CA ILE A 279 13.51 -3.74 7.95
C ILE A 279 14.67 -3.45 6.99
N THR A 280 15.64 -2.62 7.39
CA THR A 280 16.77 -2.21 6.54
C THR A 280 17.56 -3.38 5.94
N PRO A 281 17.95 -4.43 6.70
CA PRO A 281 18.63 -5.61 6.15
C PRO A 281 17.81 -6.29 5.04
N ILE A 282 16.49 -6.39 5.23
CA ILE A 282 15.56 -6.95 4.25
C ILE A 282 15.56 -6.08 2.99
N LYS A 283 15.40 -4.76 3.11
CA LYS A 283 15.39 -3.84 1.98
C LYS A 283 16.70 -3.87 1.18
N ILE A 284 17.85 -3.89 1.86
CA ILE A 284 19.16 -3.99 1.22
C ILE A 284 19.23 -5.27 0.37
N ARG A 285 18.88 -6.42 0.97
CA ARG A 285 18.82 -7.70 0.28
C ARG A 285 17.90 -7.60 -0.95
N GLN A 286 16.64 -7.20 -0.75
CA GLN A 286 15.63 -7.11 -1.80
C GLN A 286 16.09 -6.28 -3.00
N GLN A 287 16.62 -5.07 -2.76
CA GLN A 287 17.04 -4.16 -3.82
C GLN A 287 18.25 -4.69 -4.59
N ILE A 288 19.26 -5.21 -3.89
CA ILE A 288 20.46 -5.76 -4.55
C ILE A 288 20.10 -6.99 -5.40
N TYR A 289 19.31 -7.91 -4.85
CA TYR A 289 18.86 -9.08 -5.60
C TYR A 289 17.97 -8.70 -6.80
N ALA A 290 17.09 -7.71 -6.67
CA ALA A 290 16.29 -7.21 -7.79
C ALA A 290 17.16 -6.62 -8.91
N VAL A 291 18.20 -5.84 -8.55
CA VAL A 291 19.16 -5.28 -9.52
C VAL A 291 19.94 -6.38 -10.22
N LEU A 292 20.49 -7.34 -9.47
CA LEU A 292 21.25 -8.46 -10.06
C LEU A 292 20.37 -9.35 -10.93
N GLY A 293 19.13 -9.60 -10.52
CA GLY A 293 18.15 -10.37 -11.29
C GLY A 293 17.59 -9.67 -12.52
N THR A 294 17.86 -8.38 -12.70
CA THR A 294 17.42 -7.59 -13.87
C THR A 294 18.59 -7.21 -14.78
N ARG A 295 19.77 -6.94 -14.20
CA ARG A 295 20.92 -6.35 -14.91
C ARG A 295 22.19 -7.19 -14.85
N GLY A 296 22.34 -8.02 -13.81
CA GLY A 296 23.50 -8.92 -13.70
C GLY A 296 23.50 -9.92 -14.85
N PHE A 297 24.66 -10.33 -15.34
CA PHE A 297 24.76 -11.36 -16.38
C PHE A 297 24.10 -11.02 -17.75
N CYS A 298 23.67 -9.77 -17.96
CA CYS A 298 23.03 -9.33 -19.22
C CYS A 298 24.02 -9.08 -20.36
N LYS A 299 25.34 -9.08 -20.07
CA LYS A 299 26.39 -8.95 -21.08
C LYS A 299 26.32 -10.13 -22.05
N ASN A 300 26.35 -9.86 -23.36
CA ASN A 300 26.52 -10.92 -24.36
C ASN A 300 27.89 -11.59 -24.14
N ASN A 301 27.93 -12.92 -24.23
CA ASN A 301 29.12 -13.73 -23.95
C ASN A 301 29.65 -13.50 -22.52
N HIS A 302 28.75 -13.53 -21.53
CA HIS A 302 29.14 -13.43 -20.13
C HIS A 302 29.90 -14.71 -19.73
N PRO A 303 31.16 -14.63 -19.26
CA PRO A 303 32.00 -15.82 -19.06
C PRO A 303 31.38 -16.91 -18.19
N PHE A 304 30.70 -16.51 -17.10
CA PHE A 304 29.97 -17.44 -16.23
C PHE A 304 28.80 -18.14 -16.93
N ILE A 305 28.04 -17.41 -17.76
CA ILE A 305 26.91 -17.97 -18.51
C ILE A 305 27.44 -18.93 -19.57
N ASP A 306 28.45 -18.53 -20.35
CA ASP A 306 29.05 -19.35 -21.41
C ASP A 306 29.68 -20.63 -20.85
N GLN A 307 30.35 -20.54 -19.70
CA GLN A 307 30.91 -21.71 -19.00
C GLN A 307 29.80 -22.66 -18.56
N LEU A 308 28.70 -22.14 -18.02
CA LEU A 308 27.57 -22.96 -17.58
C LEU A 308 26.84 -23.58 -18.78
N THR A 309 26.68 -22.83 -19.88
CA THR A 309 26.15 -23.34 -21.16
C THR A 309 26.96 -24.51 -21.64
N THR A 310 28.27 -24.34 -21.75
CA THR A 310 29.17 -25.39 -22.25
C THR A 310 29.09 -26.62 -21.36
N LYS A 311 29.14 -26.45 -20.04
CA LYS A 311 29.03 -27.57 -19.08
C LYS A 311 27.70 -28.33 -19.19
N ILE A 312 26.60 -27.61 -19.38
CA ILE A 312 25.28 -28.24 -19.54
C ILE A 312 25.25 -28.99 -20.88
N LEU A 313 25.62 -28.36 -21.99
CA LEU A 313 25.66 -29.01 -23.31
C LEU A 313 26.56 -30.25 -23.33
N ASP A 314 27.75 -30.18 -22.72
CA ASP A 314 28.68 -31.32 -22.58
C ASP A 314 28.09 -32.42 -21.69
N THR A 315 27.22 -32.06 -20.74
CA THR A 315 26.50 -33.04 -19.95
C THR A 315 25.39 -33.69 -20.75
N LEU A 316 24.64 -32.92 -21.55
CA LEU A 316 23.59 -33.44 -22.42
C LEU A 316 24.16 -34.35 -23.52
N SER A 317 25.33 -34.00 -24.08
CA SER A 317 25.96 -34.74 -25.17
C SER A 317 26.41 -36.16 -24.80
N ARG A 318 26.54 -36.45 -23.50
CA ARG A 318 26.82 -37.80 -23.00
C ARG A 318 25.64 -38.77 -23.14
N TYR A 319 24.42 -38.24 -23.23
CA TYR A 319 23.20 -39.06 -23.28
C TYR A 319 22.47 -38.97 -24.63
N ARG A 320 22.74 -37.92 -25.40
CA ARG A 320 22.18 -37.74 -26.75
C ARG A 320 23.19 -37.12 -27.70
N GLN A 321 23.13 -37.52 -28.97
CA GLN A 321 23.89 -36.94 -30.06
C GLN A 321 22.95 -36.21 -31.01
N ILE A 322 23.35 -35.00 -31.43
CA ILE A 322 22.64 -34.18 -32.42
C ILE A 322 23.52 -34.11 -33.66
N LYS A 323 23.05 -34.68 -34.78
CA LYS A 323 23.85 -34.79 -36.02
C LYS A 323 23.85 -33.52 -36.86
N ASN A 324 22.80 -32.71 -36.73
CA ASN A 324 22.63 -31.47 -37.49
C ASN A 324 23.35 -30.30 -36.80
N GLU A 325 24.31 -29.68 -37.48
CA GLU A 325 25.12 -28.57 -36.96
C GLU A 325 24.32 -27.28 -36.72
N GLU A 326 23.35 -26.96 -37.60
CA GLU A 326 22.46 -25.80 -37.46
C GLU A 326 21.60 -25.95 -36.19
N ARG A 327 21.00 -27.13 -36.00
CA ARG A 327 20.23 -27.46 -34.80
C ARG A 327 21.08 -27.43 -33.52
N LEU A 328 22.36 -27.78 -33.61
CA LEU A 328 23.28 -27.70 -32.48
C LEU A 328 23.60 -26.24 -32.11
N ALA A 329 23.76 -25.36 -33.10
CA ALA A 329 23.95 -23.94 -32.89
C ALA A 329 22.70 -23.28 -32.26
N ASP A 330 21.51 -23.59 -32.78
CA ASP A 330 20.23 -23.12 -32.23
C ASP A 330 20.04 -23.60 -30.78
N LEU A 331 20.33 -24.88 -30.51
CA LEU A 331 20.27 -25.41 -29.16
C LEU A 331 21.23 -24.67 -28.22
N LYS A 332 22.44 -24.34 -28.67
CA LYS A 332 23.41 -23.58 -27.87
C LYS A 332 22.90 -22.18 -27.55
N GLU A 333 22.29 -21.50 -28.51
CA GLU A 333 21.69 -20.19 -28.28
C GLU A 333 20.52 -20.27 -27.28
N HIS A 334 19.58 -21.19 -27.49
CA HIS A 334 18.44 -21.41 -26.60
C HIS A 334 18.90 -21.81 -25.18
N THR A 335 19.90 -22.67 -25.06
CA THR A 335 20.48 -23.08 -23.77
C THR A 335 21.14 -21.90 -23.07
N THR A 336 21.87 -21.05 -23.80
CA THR A 336 22.49 -19.84 -23.24
C THR A 336 21.46 -18.86 -22.70
N LYS A 337 20.37 -18.65 -23.45
CA LYS A 337 19.25 -17.82 -23.01
C LYS A 337 18.58 -18.40 -21.77
N LEU A 338 18.25 -19.70 -21.78
CA LEU A 338 17.64 -20.39 -20.65
C LEU A 338 18.47 -20.29 -19.38
N ILE A 339 19.79 -20.49 -19.48
CA ILE A 339 20.69 -20.40 -18.34
C ILE A 339 20.71 -19.00 -17.75
N ARG A 340 20.70 -17.97 -18.61
CA ARG A 340 20.59 -16.58 -18.16
C ARG A 340 19.30 -16.35 -17.37
N GLU A 341 18.16 -16.80 -17.90
CA GLU A 341 16.86 -16.67 -17.22
C GLU A 341 16.83 -17.43 -15.88
N ILE A 342 17.42 -18.63 -15.82
CA ILE A 342 17.55 -19.41 -14.58
C ILE A 342 18.42 -18.68 -13.54
N VAL A 343 19.54 -18.09 -13.96
CA VAL A 343 20.39 -17.28 -13.09
C VAL A 343 19.65 -16.05 -12.59
N HIS A 344 18.93 -15.33 -13.45
CA HIS A 344 18.08 -14.20 -13.07
C HIS A 344 16.98 -14.60 -12.09
N LEU A 345 16.31 -15.73 -12.34
CA LEU A 345 15.27 -16.27 -11.47
C LEU A 345 15.80 -16.49 -10.06
N TYR A 346 17.02 -17.03 -9.90
CA TYR A 346 17.63 -17.16 -8.57
C TYR A 346 17.68 -15.82 -7.83
N PHE A 347 18.18 -14.77 -8.47
CA PHE A 347 18.26 -13.47 -7.79
C PHE A 347 16.85 -12.92 -7.51
N ARG A 348 15.91 -13.05 -8.44
CA ARG A 348 14.53 -12.57 -8.27
C ARG A 348 13.75 -13.30 -7.18
N LEU A 349 13.97 -14.60 -6.99
CA LEU A 349 13.43 -15.36 -5.85
C LEU A 349 14.03 -14.86 -4.53
N ASN A 350 15.34 -14.61 -4.49
CA ASN A 350 16.00 -14.01 -3.34
C ASN A 350 15.73 -12.50 -3.16
N ALA A 351 14.94 -11.87 -4.02
CA ALA A 351 14.45 -10.51 -3.85
C ALA A 351 13.07 -10.46 -3.15
N GLN A 352 12.44 -11.60 -2.93
CA GLN A 352 11.11 -11.67 -2.29
C GLN A 352 11.21 -11.59 -0.76
N GLU A 353 10.10 -11.20 -0.12
CA GLU A 353 9.91 -11.25 1.33
C GLU A 353 8.51 -11.80 1.65
N PRO A 354 8.40 -13.01 2.24
CA PRO A 354 9.48 -13.91 2.61
C PRO A 354 10.22 -14.48 1.40
N VAL A 355 11.46 -14.93 1.59
CA VAL A 355 12.21 -15.68 0.54
C VAL A 355 11.54 -17.04 0.32
N PRO A 356 11.12 -17.39 -0.91
CA PRO A 356 10.58 -18.70 -1.22
C PRO A 356 11.61 -19.81 -0.98
N ASP A 357 11.13 -20.98 -0.58
CA ASP A 357 11.87 -22.22 -0.76
C ASP A 357 11.76 -22.65 -2.22
N PHE A 358 12.90 -22.99 -2.83
CA PHE A 358 13.03 -23.43 -4.22
C PHE A 358 13.99 -24.62 -4.34
N LYS A 359 14.18 -25.33 -3.23
CA LYS A 359 15.08 -26.50 -3.14
C LYS A 359 14.33 -27.80 -2.89
N ASP A 360 13.01 -27.74 -2.79
CA ASP A 360 12.13 -28.87 -2.53
C ASP A 360 11.97 -29.71 -3.82
N PHE A 361 12.88 -30.65 -4.05
CA PHE A 361 12.73 -31.72 -5.06
C PHE A 361 12.14 -32.96 -4.40
N PHE A 362 11.22 -33.63 -5.09
CA PHE A 362 10.67 -34.90 -4.61
C PHE A 362 11.57 -36.07 -5.01
N GLU A 363 11.77 -37.00 -4.08
CA GLU A 363 12.61 -38.19 -4.28
C GLU A 363 11.82 -39.27 -5.03
N ALA A 364 12.55 -40.17 -5.71
CA ALA A 364 11.93 -41.30 -6.36
C ALA A 364 11.17 -42.19 -5.36
N GLY A 365 9.98 -42.66 -5.72
CA GLY A 365 9.06 -43.41 -4.86
C GLY A 365 8.16 -42.55 -3.96
N THR A 366 8.22 -41.21 -4.06
CA THR A 366 7.30 -40.34 -3.30
C THR A 366 5.90 -40.39 -3.94
N PRO A 367 4.82 -40.60 -3.19
CA PRO A 367 3.47 -40.55 -3.75
C PRO A 367 3.15 -39.19 -4.39
N VAL A 368 2.54 -39.20 -5.59
CA VAL A 368 2.18 -37.99 -6.32
C VAL A 368 1.11 -37.19 -5.57
N GLN A 369 1.27 -35.86 -5.54
CA GLN A 369 0.36 -34.95 -4.84
C GLN A 369 -0.04 -33.77 -5.74
N ASN A 370 -1.26 -33.78 -6.26
CA ASN A 370 -1.74 -32.78 -7.24
C ASN A 370 -1.69 -31.33 -6.73
N ASN A 371 -1.77 -31.10 -5.41
CA ASN A 371 -1.69 -29.75 -4.85
C ASN A 371 -0.26 -29.14 -4.90
N VAL A 372 0.80 -29.94 -5.06
CA VAL A 372 2.20 -29.48 -5.04
C VAL A 372 3.05 -30.00 -6.20
N MET A 373 2.52 -30.91 -7.02
CA MET A 373 3.17 -31.49 -8.19
C MET A 373 2.29 -31.30 -9.44
N ASP A 374 2.94 -31.12 -10.60
CA ASP A 374 2.34 -31.14 -11.94
C ASP A 374 3.08 -32.15 -12.81
N GLY A 375 2.36 -32.81 -13.71
CA GLY A 375 2.92 -33.73 -14.69
C GLY A 375 1.84 -34.36 -15.58
N ALA A 376 2.27 -35.27 -16.46
CA ALA A 376 1.40 -35.89 -17.46
C ALA A 376 0.72 -37.15 -16.94
N TRP A 377 -0.16 -37.03 -15.94
CA TRP A 377 -1.00 -38.12 -15.44
C TRP A 377 -2.48 -37.75 -15.53
N ASP A 378 -3.34 -38.75 -15.75
CA ASP A 378 -4.79 -38.58 -15.61
C ASP A 378 -5.17 -38.51 -14.14
N ASP A 379 -6.05 -37.57 -13.78
CA ASP A 379 -6.47 -37.32 -12.39
C ASP A 379 -7.08 -38.56 -11.71
N ASP A 380 -7.61 -39.51 -12.50
CA ASP A 380 -8.26 -40.73 -12.04
C ASP A 380 -7.28 -41.84 -11.59
N LEU A 381 -5.98 -41.72 -11.91
CA LEU A 381 -4.95 -42.73 -11.59
C LEU A 381 -3.95 -42.29 -10.52
N ILE A 382 -4.07 -41.05 -10.01
CA ILE A 382 -3.08 -40.41 -9.12
C ILE A 382 -2.75 -41.21 -7.86
N ASP A 383 -3.75 -41.88 -7.26
CA ASP A 383 -3.61 -42.51 -5.94
C ASP A 383 -2.57 -43.64 -5.89
N ASN A 384 -2.16 -44.18 -7.04
CA ASN A 384 -1.16 -45.23 -7.15
C ASN A 384 0.15 -44.77 -7.82
N LEU A 385 0.25 -43.49 -8.19
CA LEU A 385 1.43 -42.96 -8.87
C LEU A 385 2.50 -42.51 -7.87
N GLU A 386 3.73 -42.88 -8.18
CA GLU A 386 4.91 -42.45 -7.45
C GLU A 386 5.82 -41.62 -8.36
N VAL A 387 6.51 -40.65 -7.75
CA VAL A 387 7.50 -39.84 -8.42
C VAL A 387 8.63 -40.75 -8.89
N GLU A 388 8.88 -40.82 -10.20
CA GLU A 388 10.12 -41.38 -10.74
C GLU A 388 11.24 -40.32 -10.77
N ILE A 389 10.96 -39.16 -11.38
CA ILE A 389 11.94 -38.07 -11.54
C ILE A 389 11.28 -36.71 -11.33
N CYS A 390 11.85 -35.89 -10.45
CA CYS A 390 11.45 -34.49 -10.25
C CYS A 390 12.36 -33.56 -11.06
N SER A 391 11.89 -33.08 -12.22
CA SER A 391 12.67 -32.29 -13.18
C SER A 391 12.78 -30.81 -12.81
N PHE A 392 11.83 -30.29 -12.02
CA PHE A 392 11.85 -28.93 -11.50
C PHE A 392 11.31 -28.89 -10.06
N PRO A 393 11.92 -28.11 -9.14
CA PRO A 393 11.54 -28.13 -7.74
C PRO A 393 10.20 -27.44 -7.49
N LEU A 394 9.56 -27.81 -6.38
CA LEU A 394 8.49 -27.03 -5.78
C LEU A 394 9.05 -25.67 -5.33
N ILE A 395 8.40 -24.60 -5.75
CA ILE A 395 8.67 -23.24 -5.25
C ILE A 395 7.52 -22.82 -4.37
N SER A 396 7.78 -22.58 -3.08
CA SER A 396 6.73 -22.24 -2.12
C SER A 396 7.18 -21.23 -1.06
N VAL A 397 6.24 -20.45 -0.56
CA VAL A 397 6.46 -19.53 0.57
C VAL A 397 5.75 -20.08 1.79
N LYS A 398 6.49 -20.26 2.88
CA LYS A 398 5.91 -20.67 4.16
C LYS A 398 5.20 -19.47 4.79
N SER A 399 3.91 -19.63 5.09
CA SER A 399 3.14 -18.65 5.85
C SER A 399 3.55 -18.71 7.32
N SER A 400 3.80 -17.54 7.91
CA SER A 400 4.15 -17.42 9.32
C SER A 400 2.96 -17.58 10.27
N LYS A 401 1.72 -17.56 9.77
CA LYS A 401 0.51 -17.54 10.61
C LYS A 401 -0.09 -18.92 10.89
N ASP A 402 0.00 -19.84 9.93
CA ASP A 402 -0.73 -21.11 9.93
C ASP A 402 0.13 -22.29 9.44
N GLN A 403 1.43 -22.09 9.24
CA GLN A 403 2.36 -23.06 8.63
C GLN A 403 1.95 -23.56 7.24
N SER A 404 0.93 -22.96 6.61
CA SER A 404 0.52 -23.33 5.26
C SER A 404 1.59 -22.90 4.25
N LYS A 405 1.79 -23.73 3.22
CA LYS A 405 2.69 -23.40 2.10
C LYS A 405 1.87 -22.76 0.99
N LYS A 406 2.18 -21.51 0.65
CA LYS A 406 1.69 -20.90 -0.59
C LYS A 406 2.57 -21.38 -1.74
N VAL A 407 2.02 -22.22 -2.61
CA VAL A 407 2.70 -22.69 -3.81
C VAL A 407 2.78 -21.57 -4.84
N LEU A 408 4.00 -21.29 -5.32
CA LEU A 408 4.27 -20.33 -6.40
C LEU A 408 4.45 -21.03 -7.74
N CYS A 409 5.04 -22.22 -7.69
CA CYS A 409 5.20 -23.14 -8.81
C CYS A 409 5.24 -24.54 -8.23
N LYS A 410 4.41 -25.44 -8.77
CA LYS A 410 4.42 -26.86 -8.40
C LYS A 410 5.69 -27.52 -8.93
N ALA A 411 6.13 -28.58 -8.26
CA ALA A 411 7.22 -29.39 -8.78
C ALA A 411 6.80 -30.03 -10.12
N GLN A 412 7.70 -30.05 -11.08
CA GLN A 412 7.45 -30.74 -12.35
C GLN A 412 7.93 -32.18 -12.22
N HIS A 413 7.05 -33.10 -12.58
CA HIS A 413 7.28 -34.53 -12.54
C HIS A 413 6.93 -35.15 -13.89
N ASP A 414 7.83 -36.01 -14.39
CA ASP A 414 7.57 -36.86 -15.55
C ASP A 414 7.37 -38.30 -15.06
N TYR A 415 6.19 -38.87 -15.33
CA TYR A 415 5.87 -40.29 -15.11
C TYR A 415 6.05 -41.07 -16.43
N CYS A 416 6.53 -42.31 -16.34
CA CYS A 416 6.55 -43.23 -17.47
C CYS A 416 5.30 -44.13 -17.45
N ASP A 417 4.39 -43.94 -18.40
CA ASP A 417 3.30 -44.90 -18.59
C ASP A 417 3.84 -46.30 -18.93
N GLU A 418 3.27 -47.32 -18.27
CA GLU A 418 3.27 -48.68 -18.75
C GLU A 418 2.52 -48.73 -20.09
N LEU A 419 3.14 -49.37 -21.08
CA LEU A 419 2.46 -49.75 -22.32
C LEU A 419 1.23 -50.59 -21.96
N VAL A 420 0.03 -50.10 -22.27
CA VAL A 420 -1.08 -51.00 -22.62
C VAL A 420 -0.60 -51.75 -23.86
N VAL A 421 -0.16 -52.99 -23.64
CA VAL A 421 0.02 -53.96 -24.71
C VAL A 421 -1.38 -54.25 -25.24
N ASP A 422 -1.73 -53.63 -26.35
CA ASP A 422 -2.91 -54.01 -27.11
C ASP A 422 -2.59 -55.36 -27.78
N ASP A 423 -2.83 -56.45 -27.05
CA ASP A 423 -2.69 -57.85 -27.46
C ASP A 423 -3.76 -58.26 -28.50
N ASN A 424 -4.05 -57.39 -29.48
CA ASN A 424 -5.03 -57.64 -30.54
C ASN A 424 -4.50 -57.21 -31.92
N LEU A 425 -3.46 -57.89 -32.39
CA LEU A 425 -3.19 -58.05 -33.82
C LEU A 425 -2.52 -59.40 -34.10
N GLY A 426 -3.11 -60.45 -33.54
CA GLY A 426 -2.91 -61.83 -33.97
C GLY A 426 -4.23 -62.39 -34.49
N GLN A 427 -4.55 -62.15 -35.76
CA GLN A 427 -5.35 -63.00 -36.65
C GLN A 427 -5.85 -62.17 -37.84
N ASN A 428 -5.13 -62.24 -38.96
CA ASN A 428 -5.67 -62.35 -40.32
C ASN A 428 -4.51 -62.15 -41.29
N LEU A 429 -4.07 -63.25 -41.91
CA LEU A 429 -3.61 -63.37 -43.30
C LEU A 429 -2.96 -64.75 -43.46
N LEU A 430 -3.80 -65.79 -43.51
CA LEU A 430 -3.50 -66.99 -44.28
C LEU A 430 -3.93 -66.72 -45.74
N PRO A 431 -3.09 -66.94 -46.75
CA PRO A 431 -3.55 -67.33 -48.06
C PRO A 431 -3.52 -68.86 -48.16
N HIS A 432 -4.71 -69.44 -48.27
CA HIS A 432 -4.93 -70.83 -48.62
C HIS A 432 -4.97 -70.95 -50.15
N VAL A 433 -4.44 -72.09 -50.64
CA VAL A 433 -4.64 -72.73 -51.97
C VAL A 433 -3.79 -72.07 -53.08
N VAL A 434 -3.03 -72.77 -53.95
CA VAL A 434 -3.38 -73.97 -54.74
C VAL A 434 -2.12 -74.78 -55.11
N VAL A 435 -2.24 -76.10 -55.01
CA VAL A 435 -1.41 -77.13 -55.64
C VAL A 435 -1.96 -77.34 -57.05
N ASP A 436 -1.12 -77.33 -58.07
CA ASP A 436 -1.40 -78.03 -59.34
C ASP A 436 -0.07 -78.58 -59.92
N ASP A 437 -0.11 -79.90 -60.13
CA ASP A 437 0.74 -80.86 -60.88
C ASP A 437 2.25 -81.00 -60.64
#